data_AF-A0A2Y9MU59-F1
#
_entry.id   AF-A0A2Y9MU59-F1
#
_cell.length_a   1.000
_cell.length_b   1.000
_cell.length_c   1.000
_cell.angle_alpha   90.00
_cell.angle_beta   90.00
_cell.angle_gamma   90.00
#
_symmetry.space_group_name_H-M   'P 1'
#
loop_
_entity.id
_entity.type
_entity.pdbx_description
1 polymer ?
#
loop_
_entity_poly.entity_id
_entity_poly.type
_entity_poly.pdbx_seq_one_letter_code
_entity_poly.pdbx_strand_id
1 'polypeptide(L)'
;MSLQGFVNLRMVMIGAEYPKVCQYLQEEKQKHLEILAIEGKIVFQRLRRNVARMVHMGKLLRRIYEELKELCLKADVDMLQGVGDTMKRSQLMQLYIPQPMDPQLSTWAITGMLERLNNFRVYVTLDHKIRNCHVALTEDLRRLQCSPDHQDVPRNPASSENTPSWGAQTFTTGKHYWEVNVGNSRNWIIGLCKESWTSRNDMLLNSEDIFLLLCVSVEDHFSLFSTFPLLPHYIQRPQGWIGVFLDYECGIISFINVARSSLICNFLSRSFSFPLRPFIWCGPK
;
A
#
# COMPACT_ATOMS: atom_id res chain seq x y z
N MET A 1 53.67 1.97 25.90
CA MET A 1 52.23 2.24 26.14
C MET A 1 51.66 1.09 26.94
N SER A 2 50.98 1.34 28.06
CA SER A 2 50.36 0.28 28.87
C SER A 2 49.11 -0.27 28.20
N LEU A 3 48.69 -1.48 28.56
CA LEU A 3 47.44 -2.08 28.09
C LEU A 3 46.24 -1.16 28.38
N GLN A 4 46.19 -0.56 29.57
CA GLN A 4 45.15 0.41 29.94
C GLN A 4 45.18 1.66 29.04
N GLY A 5 46.37 2.18 28.72
CA GLY A 5 46.51 3.31 27.82
C GLY A 5 46.03 2.99 26.39
N PHE A 6 46.32 1.77 25.91
CA PHE A 6 45.82 1.30 24.62
C PHE A 6 44.30 1.13 24.60
N VAL A 7 43.70 0.55 25.65
CA VAL A 7 42.24 0.41 25.78
C VAL A 7 41.55 1.77 25.80
N ASN A 8 42.07 2.73 26.57
CA ASN A 8 41.54 4.10 26.59
C ASN A 8 41.61 4.77 25.21
N LEU A 9 42.73 4.63 24.50
CA LEU A 9 42.87 5.15 23.14
C LEU A 9 41.85 4.51 22.19
N ARG A 10 41.65 3.18 22.27
CA ARG A 10 40.64 2.46 21.46
C ARG A 10 39.22 2.95 21.74
N MET A 11 38.86 3.17 23.01
CA MET A 11 37.54 3.70 23.36
C MET A 11 37.30 5.09 22.77
N VAL A 12 38.31 5.98 22.82
CA VAL A 12 38.21 7.32 22.20
C VAL A 12 38.07 7.23 20.69
N MET A 13 38.90 6.41 20.03
CA MET A 13 38.86 6.24 18.57
C MET A 13 37.50 5.70 18.11
N ILE A 14 36.98 4.66 18.76
CA ILE A 14 35.67 4.07 18.43
C ILE A 14 34.55 5.07 18.72
N GLY A 15 34.59 5.74 19.88
CA GLY A 15 33.59 6.73 20.27
C GLY A 15 33.51 7.90 19.29
N ALA A 16 34.61 8.28 18.66
CA ALA A 16 34.65 9.35 17.66
C ALA A 16 33.99 8.97 16.31
N GLU A 17 33.77 7.68 16.02
CA GLU A 17 33.12 7.24 14.78
C GLU A 17 31.58 7.32 14.85
N TYR A 18 30.97 7.06 16.02
CA TYR A 18 29.52 7.03 16.17
C TYR A 18 28.82 8.37 15.83
N PRO A 19 29.32 9.54 16.27
CA PRO A 19 28.75 10.83 15.87
C PRO A 19 28.74 11.03 14.36
N LYS A 20 29.76 10.54 13.64
CA LYS A 20 29.84 10.63 12.17
C LYS A 20 28.72 9.81 11.51
N VAL A 21 28.48 8.60 12.01
CA VAL A 21 27.38 7.74 11.53
C VAL A 21 26.02 8.39 11.82
N CYS A 22 25.82 8.90 13.03
CA CYS A 22 24.59 9.60 13.40
C CYS A 22 24.32 10.82 12.51
N GLN A 23 25.36 11.62 12.25
CA GLN A 23 25.27 12.77 11.36
C GLN A 23 24.90 12.34 9.93
N TYR A 24 25.59 11.35 9.38
CA TYR A 24 25.31 10.82 8.05
C TYR A 24 23.84 10.35 7.91
N LEU A 25 23.35 9.56 8.86
CA LEU A 25 21.97 9.07 8.84
C LEU A 25 20.94 10.21 8.99
N GLN A 26 21.26 11.24 9.76
CA GLN A 26 20.40 12.41 9.90
C GLN A 26 20.34 13.23 8.60
N GLU A 27 21.47 13.39 7.90
CA GLU A 27 21.52 14.04 6.59
C GLU A 27 20.78 13.22 5.52
N GLU A 28 20.92 11.89 5.51
CA GLU A 28 20.17 10.97 4.65
C GLU A 28 18.66 11.13 4.88
N LYS A 29 18.22 11.07 6.15
CA LYS A 29 16.82 11.27 6.53
C LYS A 29 16.28 12.61 6.02
N GLN A 30 17.03 13.69 6.23
CA GLN A 30 16.60 15.03 5.86
C GLN A 30 16.42 15.15 4.34
N LYS A 31 17.39 14.67 3.55
CA LYS A 31 17.29 14.66 2.09
C LYS A 31 16.07 13.87 1.60
N HIS A 32 15.84 12.69 2.16
CA HIS A 32 14.69 11.86 1.78
C HIS A 32 13.35 12.58 2.07
N LEU A 33 13.21 13.20 3.25
CA LEU A 33 11.99 13.94 3.61
C LEU A 33 11.77 15.18 2.73
N GLU A 34 12.84 15.90 2.38
CA GLU A 34 12.76 17.07 1.49
C GLU A 34 12.30 16.69 0.09
N ILE A 35 12.87 15.63 -0.48
CA ILE A 35 12.49 15.14 -1.81
C ILE A 35 11.05 14.67 -1.81
N LEU A 36 10.64 13.90 -0.80
CA LEU A 36 9.25 13.45 -0.66
C LEU A 36 8.26 14.62 -0.57
N ALA A 37 8.63 15.70 0.15
CA ALA A 37 7.82 16.90 0.24
C ALA A 37 7.69 17.64 -1.12
N ILE A 38 8.76 17.64 -1.93
CA ILE A 38 8.75 18.22 -3.28
C ILE A 38 7.89 17.37 -4.22
N GLU A 39 8.09 16.05 -4.26
CA GLU A 39 7.30 15.11 -5.06
C GLU A 39 5.82 15.22 -4.72
N GLY A 40 5.49 15.23 -3.43
CA GLY A 40 4.13 15.43 -2.94
C GLY A 40 3.52 16.73 -3.48
N LYS A 41 4.22 17.86 -3.40
CA LYS A 41 3.74 19.14 -3.96
C LYS A 41 3.46 19.06 -5.45
N ILE A 42 4.34 18.43 -6.23
CA ILE A 42 4.19 18.27 -7.69
C ILE A 42 2.95 17.42 -7.99
N VAL A 43 2.82 16.27 -7.33
CA VAL A 43 1.68 15.35 -7.50
C VAL A 43 0.37 16.05 -7.13
N PHE A 44 0.30 16.70 -5.96
CA PHE A 44 -0.91 17.40 -5.52
C PHE A 44 -1.30 18.56 -6.45
N GLN A 45 -0.33 19.33 -6.95
CA GLN A 45 -0.61 20.41 -7.90
C GLN A 45 -1.16 19.86 -9.22
N ARG A 46 -0.67 18.71 -9.69
CA ARG A 46 -1.18 18.05 -10.89
C ARG A 46 -2.59 17.52 -10.67
N LEU A 47 -2.85 16.86 -9.54
CA LEU A 47 -4.18 16.39 -9.16
C LEU A 47 -5.19 17.53 -9.08
N ARG A 48 -4.84 18.66 -8.43
CA ARG A 48 -5.71 19.85 -8.37
C ARG A 48 -6.07 20.38 -9.75
N ARG A 49 -5.11 20.44 -10.68
CA ARG A 49 -5.36 20.85 -12.07
C ARG A 49 -6.29 19.88 -12.79
N ASN A 50 -6.09 18.57 -12.60
CA ASN A 50 -6.97 17.55 -13.20
C ASN A 50 -8.40 17.67 -12.65
N VAL A 51 -8.59 17.82 -11.34
CA VAL A 51 -9.91 18.04 -10.73
C VAL A 51 -10.57 19.31 -11.28
N ALA A 52 -9.84 20.42 -11.40
CA ALA A 52 -10.38 21.66 -11.96
C ALA A 52 -10.85 21.47 -13.42
N ARG A 53 -10.08 20.73 -14.24
CA ARG A 53 -10.47 20.37 -15.61
C ARG A 53 -11.75 19.52 -15.62
N MET A 54 -11.85 18.53 -14.74
CA MET A 54 -13.04 17.68 -14.63
C MET A 54 -14.29 18.47 -14.21
N VAL A 55 -14.16 19.36 -13.21
CA VAL A 55 -15.26 20.24 -12.78
C VAL A 55 -15.72 21.13 -13.93
N HIS A 56 -14.77 21.70 -14.68
CA HIS A 56 -15.09 22.50 -15.86
C HIS A 56 -15.82 21.67 -16.94
N MET A 57 -15.31 20.47 -17.23
CA MET A 57 -15.94 19.54 -18.18
C MET A 57 -17.36 19.17 -17.75
N GLY A 58 -17.59 18.89 -16.47
CA GLY A 58 -18.93 18.59 -15.94
C GLY A 58 -19.92 19.76 -16.05
N LYS A 59 -19.46 21.01 -15.92
CA LYS A 59 -20.29 22.19 -16.19
C LYS A 59 -20.65 22.30 -17.67
N LEU A 60 -19.69 22.06 -18.55
CA LEU A 60 -19.90 22.14 -19.99
C LEU A 60 -20.83 21.03 -20.51
N LEU A 61 -20.68 19.79 -20.01
CA LEU A 61 -21.57 18.66 -20.32
C LEU A 61 -23.01 18.95 -19.95
N ARG A 62 -23.23 19.50 -18.76
CA ARG A 62 -24.57 19.92 -18.33
C ARG A 62 -25.17 20.98 -19.24
N ARG A 63 -24.37 21.96 -19.66
CA ARG A 63 -24.83 22.99 -20.61
C ARG A 63 -25.23 22.39 -21.96
N ILE A 64 -24.39 21.50 -22.52
CA ILE A 64 -24.72 20.80 -23.78
C ILE A 64 -26.01 20.00 -23.63
N TYR A 65 -26.18 19.30 -22.50
CA TYR A 65 -27.37 18.51 -22.22
C TYR A 65 -28.65 19.37 -22.22
N GLU A 66 -28.64 20.52 -21.52
CA GLU A 66 -29.81 21.41 -21.50
C GLU A 66 -30.10 22.02 -22.88
N GLU A 67 -29.06 22.40 -23.65
CA GLU A 67 -29.22 22.91 -25.02
C GLU A 67 -29.85 21.84 -25.94
N LEU A 68 -29.40 20.59 -25.87
CA LEU A 68 -30.00 19.48 -26.64
C LEU A 68 -31.45 19.23 -26.23
N LYS A 69 -31.74 19.28 -24.93
CA LYS A 69 -33.10 19.10 -24.40
C LYS A 69 -34.06 20.18 -24.89
N GLU A 70 -33.63 21.43 -24.93
CA GLU A 70 -34.41 22.54 -25.50
C GLU A 70 -34.58 22.41 -27.01
N LEU A 71 -33.54 21.98 -27.75
CA LEU A 71 -33.60 21.79 -29.20
C LEU A 71 -34.61 20.71 -29.60
N CYS A 72 -34.78 19.65 -28.80
CA CYS A 72 -35.79 18.61 -29.03
C CYS A 72 -37.24 19.13 -29.00
N LEU A 73 -37.48 20.35 -28.53
CA LEU A 73 -38.80 20.98 -28.46
C LEU A 73 -39.05 22.00 -29.60
N LYS A 74 -38.07 22.23 -30.48
CA LYS A 74 -38.15 23.24 -31.56
C LYS A 74 -38.60 22.63 -32.89
N ALA A 75 -38.95 23.49 -33.84
CA ALA A 75 -39.29 23.09 -35.20
C ALA A 75 -38.06 22.48 -35.93
N ASP A 76 -38.32 21.61 -36.90
CA ASP A 76 -37.29 20.76 -37.54
C ASP A 76 -36.10 21.52 -38.14
N VAL A 77 -36.34 22.70 -38.73
CA VAL A 77 -35.29 23.52 -39.35
C VAL A 77 -34.33 24.10 -38.28
N ASP A 78 -34.89 24.62 -37.19
CA ASP A 78 -34.11 25.17 -36.07
C ASP A 78 -33.35 24.07 -35.33
N MET A 79 -33.95 22.87 -35.24
CA MET A 79 -33.32 21.69 -34.65
C MET A 79 -32.08 21.26 -35.47
N LEU A 80 -32.20 21.14 -36.79
CA LEU A 80 -31.10 20.71 -37.68
C LEU A 80 -29.89 21.64 -37.59
N GLN A 81 -30.12 22.96 -37.48
CA GLN A 81 -29.04 23.93 -37.35
C GLN A 81 -28.40 23.92 -35.96
N GLY A 82 -29.21 23.86 -34.89
CA GLY A 82 -28.71 23.86 -33.51
C GLY A 82 -27.93 22.59 -33.14
N VAL A 83 -28.31 21.43 -33.67
CA VAL A 83 -27.60 20.16 -33.45
C VAL A 83 -26.18 20.22 -34.02
N GLY A 84 -25.98 20.81 -35.20
CA GLY A 84 -24.66 20.90 -35.83
C GLY A 84 -23.65 21.70 -35.00
N ASP A 85 -24.07 22.83 -34.43
CA ASP A 85 -23.22 23.66 -33.57
C ASP A 85 -22.95 23.00 -32.23
N THR A 86 -23.94 22.30 -31.68
CA THR A 86 -23.81 21.54 -30.43
C THR A 86 -22.81 20.39 -30.59
N MET A 87 -22.84 19.69 -31.73
CA MET A 87 -21.91 18.61 -32.08
C MET A 87 -20.46 19.11 -32.19
N LYS A 88 -20.23 20.28 -32.81
CA LYS A 88 -18.88 20.87 -32.90
C LYS A 88 -18.33 21.22 -31.51
N ARG A 89 -19.17 21.75 -30.61
CA ARG A 89 -18.75 22.07 -29.24
C ARG A 89 -18.51 20.81 -28.39
N SER A 90 -19.24 19.73 -28.62
CA SER A 90 -19.01 18.46 -27.92
C SER A 90 -17.69 17.82 -28.32
N GLN A 91 -17.30 17.92 -29.59
CA GLN A 91 -16.00 17.41 -30.08
C GLN A 91 -14.80 18.08 -29.39
N LEU A 92 -14.88 19.38 -29.11
CA LEU A 92 -13.84 20.10 -28.37
C LEU A 92 -13.65 19.60 -26.93
N MET A 93 -14.60 18.82 -26.37
CA MET A 93 -14.48 18.25 -25.03
C MET A 93 -13.38 17.21 -24.91
N GLN A 94 -13.00 16.53 -26.00
CA GLN A 94 -11.93 15.53 -25.96
C GLN A 94 -10.60 16.14 -25.49
N LEU A 95 -10.40 17.45 -25.71
CA LEU A 95 -9.21 18.18 -25.25
C LEU A 95 -9.15 18.35 -23.73
N TYR A 96 -10.30 18.27 -23.04
CA TYR A 96 -10.40 18.52 -21.60
C TYR A 96 -10.31 17.27 -20.75
N ILE A 97 -10.48 16.09 -21.35
CA ILE A 97 -10.32 14.79 -20.67
C ILE A 97 -8.94 14.75 -20.01
N PRO A 98 -8.87 14.65 -18.67
CA PRO A 98 -7.59 14.54 -17.98
C PRO A 98 -6.95 13.19 -18.32
N GLN A 99 -5.64 13.20 -18.56
CA GLN A 99 -4.89 11.97 -18.71
C GLN A 99 -4.77 11.28 -17.34
N PRO A 100 -4.94 9.94 -17.28
CA PRO A 100 -4.62 9.17 -16.09
C PRO A 100 -3.21 9.49 -15.61
N MET A 101 -3.03 9.61 -14.31
CA MET A 101 -1.71 9.86 -13.72
C MET A 101 -1.45 8.87 -12.61
N ASP A 102 -0.20 8.43 -12.53
CA ASP A 102 0.30 7.58 -11.46
C ASP A 102 0.86 8.48 -10.33
N PRO A 103 0.23 8.52 -9.14
CA PRO A 103 0.66 9.35 -8.03
C PRO A 103 1.83 8.74 -7.23
N GLN A 104 2.55 7.76 -7.78
CA GLN A 104 3.68 7.11 -7.12
C GLN A 104 4.75 8.10 -6.64
N LEU A 105 5.13 7.95 -5.38
CA LEU A 105 6.22 8.63 -4.70
C LEU A 105 7.46 7.73 -4.69
N SER A 106 8.63 8.36 -4.65
CA SER A 106 9.88 7.64 -4.57
C SER A 106 10.03 6.93 -3.22
N THR A 107 10.68 5.77 -3.25
CA THR A 107 11.10 5.03 -2.04
C THR A 107 12.61 4.92 -2.04
N TRP A 108 13.22 5.33 -0.93
CA TRP A 108 14.66 5.39 -0.80
C TRP A 108 15.15 4.31 0.16
N ALA A 109 16.31 3.75 -0.16
CA ALA A 109 17.01 2.85 0.75
C ALA A 109 17.36 3.61 2.04
N ILE A 110 17.20 2.94 3.18
CA ILE A 110 17.65 3.42 4.47
C ILE A 110 18.95 2.68 4.78
N THR A 111 20.04 3.42 4.94
CA THR A 111 21.37 2.83 5.16
C THR A 111 21.40 2.00 6.44
N GLY A 112 21.91 0.76 6.35
CA GLY A 112 22.05 -0.14 7.49
C GLY A 112 20.72 -0.79 7.96
N MET A 113 19.61 -0.55 7.26
CA MET A 113 18.30 -1.03 7.71
C MET A 113 18.23 -2.55 7.74
N LEU A 114 18.53 -3.23 6.63
CA LEU A 114 18.44 -4.68 6.56
C LEU A 114 19.49 -5.35 7.46
N GLU A 115 20.70 -4.81 7.55
CA GLU A 115 21.75 -5.27 8.46
C GLU A 115 21.26 -5.23 9.91
N ARG A 116 20.61 -4.13 10.33
CA ARG A 116 20.04 -4.00 11.67
C ARG A 116 18.89 -4.97 11.90
N LEU A 117 17.98 -5.11 10.94
CA LEU A 117 16.81 -6.00 11.06
C LEU A 117 17.21 -7.48 11.09
N ASN A 118 18.26 -7.85 10.36
CA ASN A 118 18.78 -9.22 10.32
C ASN A 118 19.30 -9.73 11.68
N ASN A 119 19.64 -8.84 12.62
CA ASN A 119 19.96 -9.23 14.00
C ASN A 119 18.77 -9.87 14.73
N PHE A 120 17.56 -9.71 14.21
CA PHE A 120 16.32 -10.25 14.78
C PHE A 120 15.70 -11.33 13.88
N ARG A 121 16.47 -11.90 12.94
CA ARG A 121 15.95 -12.83 11.94
C ARG A 121 15.43 -14.11 12.60
N VAL A 122 14.19 -14.47 12.24
CA VAL A 122 13.53 -15.72 12.63
C VAL A 122 12.99 -16.44 11.41
N TYR A 123 12.79 -17.75 11.52
CA TYR A 123 12.12 -18.54 10.49
C TYR A 123 10.65 -18.72 10.85
N VAL A 124 9.76 -18.26 9.96
CA VAL A 124 8.32 -18.51 10.06
C VAL A 124 7.96 -19.70 9.19
N THR A 125 7.37 -20.73 9.79
CA THR A 125 6.86 -21.91 9.09
C THR A 125 5.36 -21.84 8.99
N LEU A 126 4.76 -22.45 7.96
CA LEU A 126 3.31 -22.42 7.78
C LEU A 126 2.64 -23.57 8.54
N ASP A 127 1.56 -23.27 9.25
CA ASP A 127 0.69 -24.27 9.87
C ASP A 127 -0.45 -24.65 8.91
N HIS A 128 -0.29 -25.78 8.25
CA HIS A 128 -1.28 -26.33 7.32
C HIS A 128 -2.50 -26.96 8.00
N LYS A 129 -2.51 -27.07 9.34
CA LYS A 129 -3.67 -27.58 10.08
C LYS A 129 -4.79 -26.55 10.20
N ILE A 130 -4.44 -25.26 10.16
CA ILE A 130 -5.40 -24.15 10.24
C ILE A 130 -6.02 -23.96 8.85
N ARG A 131 -7.16 -24.62 8.63
CA ARG A 131 -7.89 -24.64 7.34
C ARG A 131 -9.09 -23.68 7.28
N ASN A 132 -9.21 -22.77 8.24
CA ASN A 132 -10.35 -21.86 8.28
C ASN A 132 -10.25 -20.85 7.13
N CYS A 133 -11.25 -20.90 6.24
CA CYS A 133 -11.43 -19.95 5.15
C CYS A 133 -12.09 -18.68 5.69
N HIS A 134 -11.37 -17.56 5.64
CA HIS A 134 -11.84 -16.25 6.08
C HIS A 134 -12.71 -15.60 4.99
N VAL A 135 -13.97 -16.02 4.91
CA VAL A 135 -14.92 -15.57 3.86
C VAL A 135 -15.03 -14.05 3.84
N ALA A 136 -15.17 -13.40 5.00
CA ALA A 136 -15.28 -11.95 5.10
C ALA A 136 -14.04 -11.20 4.56
N LEU A 137 -12.83 -11.69 4.85
CA LEU A 137 -11.59 -11.13 4.31
C LEU A 137 -11.54 -11.26 2.78
N THR A 138 -11.94 -12.41 2.26
CA THR A 138 -12.00 -12.62 0.80
C THR A 138 -13.05 -11.76 0.13
N GLU A 139 -14.16 -11.44 0.81
CA GLU A 139 -15.16 -10.50 0.32
C GLU A 139 -14.64 -9.06 0.32
N ASP A 140 -13.97 -8.62 1.38
CA ASP A 140 -13.35 -7.29 1.42
C ASP A 140 -12.27 -7.14 0.33
N LEU A 141 -11.46 -8.17 0.10
CA LEU A 141 -10.53 -8.22 -1.03
C LEU A 141 -11.24 -8.15 -2.39
N ARG A 142 -12.34 -8.89 -2.55
CA ARG A 142 -13.14 -8.85 -3.79
C ARG A 142 -13.72 -7.46 -4.00
N ARG A 143 -14.17 -6.78 -2.94
CA ARG A 143 -14.62 -5.37 -3.01
C ARG A 143 -13.49 -4.43 -3.44
N LEU A 144 -12.25 -4.67 -3.00
CA LEU A 144 -11.09 -3.90 -3.44
C LEU A 144 -10.69 -4.20 -4.90
N GLN A 145 -10.99 -5.41 -5.40
CA GLN A 145 -10.74 -5.81 -6.78
C GLN A 145 -11.82 -5.34 -7.76
N CYS A 146 -13.04 -5.10 -7.29
CA CYS A 146 -14.17 -4.70 -8.12
C CYS A 146 -14.41 -3.20 -8.05
N SER A 147 -14.37 -2.52 -9.18
CA SER A 147 -14.91 -1.16 -9.31
C SER A 147 -16.42 -1.17 -9.01
N PRO A 148 -17.01 -0.12 -8.42
CA PRO A 148 -18.45 -0.04 -8.13
C PRO A 148 -19.35 -0.32 -9.33
N ASP A 149 -18.88 -0.10 -10.55
CA ASP A 149 -19.65 -0.17 -11.81
C ASP A 149 -19.84 -1.60 -12.38
N HIS A 150 -19.29 -2.65 -11.74
CA HIS A 150 -19.31 -4.03 -12.29
C HIS A 150 -19.91 -5.09 -11.36
N GLN A 151 -20.92 -4.73 -10.55
CA GLN A 151 -21.55 -5.68 -9.61
C GLN A 151 -22.37 -6.80 -10.26
N ASP A 152 -22.78 -6.68 -11.53
CA ASP A 152 -23.77 -7.58 -12.17
C ASP A 152 -23.20 -8.79 -12.91
N VAL A 153 -21.88 -9.07 -12.82
CA VAL A 153 -21.30 -10.25 -13.49
C VAL A 153 -21.29 -11.44 -12.52
N PRO A 154 -22.02 -12.56 -12.80
CA PRO A 154 -21.91 -13.78 -12.01
C PRO A 154 -20.50 -14.34 -12.20
N ARG A 155 -19.72 -14.44 -11.12
CA ARG A 155 -18.34 -14.94 -11.18
C ARG A 155 -18.19 -16.28 -10.46
N ASN A 156 -17.42 -17.14 -11.11
CA ASN A 156 -17.12 -18.52 -10.74
C ASN A 156 -16.71 -18.65 -9.26
N PRO A 157 -17.15 -19.71 -8.56
CA PRO A 157 -16.67 -20.00 -7.22
C PRO A 157 -15.16 -20.22 -7.26
N ALA A 158 -14.47 -19.61 -6.30
CA ALA A 158 -13.02 -19.58 -6.18
C ALA A 158 -12.39 -20.96 -6.43
N SER A 159 -11.40 -21.04 -7.32
CA SER A 159 -10.57 -22.23 -7.46
C SER A 159 -9.91 -22.54 -6.11
N SER A 160 -9.82 -23.83 -5.81
CA SER A 160 -9.32 -24.44 -4.58
C SER A 160 -7.84 -24.17 -4.25
N GLU A 161 -7.18 -23.23 -4.92
CA GLU A 161 -5.75 -22.93 -4.75
C GLU A 161 -5.49 -21.74 -3.81
N ASN A 162 -6.54 -21.02 -3.39
CA ASN A 162 -6.42 -19.78 -2.62
C ASN A 162 -6.68 -20.00 -1.13
N THR A 163 -5.80 -20.75 -0.44
CA THR A 163 -5.95 -20.95 1.01
C THR A 163 -5.04 -20.00 1.79
N PRO A 164 -5.58 -19.14 2.67
CA PRO A 164 -4.75 -18.36 3.58
C PRO A 164 -3.91 -19.30 4.44
N SER A 165 -2.65 -18.93 4.63
CA SER A 165 -1.68 -19.70 5.40
C SER A 165 -1.28 -18.93 6.65
N TRP A 166 -1.33 -19.61 7.78
CA TRP A 166 -0.97 -19.06 9.07
C TRP A 166 0.44 -19.46 9.43
N GLY A 167 1.22 -18.57 10.05
CA GLY A 167 2.49 -18.95 10.65
C GLY A 167 2.25 -19.91 11.82
N ALA A 168 3.10 -20.90 12.04
CA ALA A 168 3.02 -21.81 13.19
C ALA A 168 3.50 -21.14 14.48
N GLN A 169 4.34 -20.12 14.36
CA GLN A 169 4.87 -19.31 15.44
C GLN A 169 3.82 -18.30 15.92
N THR A 170 3.83 -18.07 17.23
CA THR A 170 3.09 -16.97 17.86
C THR A 170 4.08 -16.13 18.66
N PHE A 171 4.01 -14.81 18.49
CA PHE A 171 4.88 -13.86 19.15
C PHE A 171 4.15 -13.15 20.28
N THR A 172 4.74 -13.18 21.47
CA THR A 172 4.20 -12.54 22.69
C THR A 172 5.17 -11.55 23.33
N THR A 173 6.40 -11.47 22.84
CA THR A 173 7.48 -10.60 23.32
C THR A 173 8.57 -10.47 22.25
N GLY A 174 9.47 -9.52 22.42
CA GLY A 174 10.71 -9.37 21.69
C GLY A 174 10.59 -8.75 20.30
N LYS A 175 11.72 -8.77 19.61
CA LYS A 175 11.87 -8.25 18.25
C LYS A 175 12.09 -9.41 17.30
N HIS A 176 11.35 -9.42 16.20
CA HIS A 176 11.36 -10.51 15.22
C HIS A 176 11.36 -9.94 13.81
N TYR A 177 12.16 -10.54 12.93
CA TYR A 177 12.22 -10.19 11.52
C TYR A 177 12.15 -11.44 10.66
N TRP A 178 11.29 -11.44 9.64
CA TRP A 178 11.26 -12.50 8.63
C TRP A 178 10.93 -11.91 7.28
N GLU A 179 11.16 -12.68 6.22
CA GLU A 179 10.91 -12.26 4.85
C GLU A 179 9.95 -13.23 4.17
N VAL A 180 9.01 -12.70 3.40
CA VAL A 180 8.02 -13.47 2.64
C VAL A 180 8.25 -13.22 1.16
N ASN A 181 8.45 -14.30 0.40
CA ASN A 181 8.56 -14.23 -1.05
C ASN A 181 7.17 -14.16 -1.67
N VAL A 182 6.79 -12.98 -2.19
CA VAL A 182 5.54 -12.78 -2.93
C VAL A 182 5.71 -13.05 -4.43
N GLY A 183 6.94 -13.29 -4.89
CA GLY A 183 7.27 -13.65 -6.27
C GLY A 183 6.64 -12.71 -7.29
N ASN A 184 5.96 -13.30 -8.28
CA ASN A 184 5.21 -12.58 -9.30
C ASN A 184 3.70 -12.51 -9.01
N SER A 185 3.25 -12.97 -7.84
CA SER A 185 1.83 -13.06 -7.50
C SER A 185 1.14 -11.71 -7.65
N ARG A 186 0.07 -11.66 -8.45
CA ARG A 186 -0.65 -10.41 -8.77
C ARG A 186 -1.36 -9.82 -7.56
N ASN A 187 -1.82 -10.69 -6.66
CA ASN A 187 -2.51 -10.32 -5.43
C ASN A 187 -1.84 -11.03 -4.26
N TRP A 188 -1.63 -10.34 -3.15
CA TRP A 188 -1.11 -10.93 -1.92
C TRP A 188 -1.49 -10.11 -0.69
N ILE A 189 -1.49 -10.77 0.46
CA ILE A 189 -1.67 -10.20 1.78
C ILE A 189 -0.61 -10.81 2.69
N ILE A 190 0.05 -9.99 3.47
CA ILE A 190 1.01 -10.43 4.48
C ILE A 190 0.83 -9.61 5.75
N GLY A 191 1.14 -10.19 6.90
CA GLY A 191 1.20 -9.43 8.13
C GLY A 191 1.05 -10.28 9.38
N LEU A 192 0.45 -9.68 10.40
CA LEU A 192 0.25 -10.27 11.72
C LEU A 192 -1.19 -10.06 12.16
N CYS A 193 -1.81 -11.08 12.73
CA CYS A 193 -3.11 -10.97 13.37
C CYS A 193 -3.01 -11.44 14.82
N LYS A 194 -3.90 -10.98 15.69
CA LYS A 194 -4.10 -11.62 16.99
C LYS A 194 -4.42 -13.11 16.83
N GLU A 195 -3.82 -13.94 17.67
CA GLU A 195 -3.91 -15.40 17.62
C GLU A 195 -5.34 -15.94 17.53
N SER A 196 -6.26 -15.32 18.28
CA SER A 196 -7.68 -15.73 18.30
C SER A 196 -8.40 -15.57 16.96
N TRP A 197 -7.80 -14.90 15.97
CA TRP A 197 -8.35 -14.84 14.62
C TRP A 197 -8.25 -16.16 13.86
N THR A 198 -7.37 -17.08 14.28
CA THR A 198 -7.26 -18.40 13.64
C THR A 198 -8.55 -19.23 13.72
N SER A 199 -9.37 -19.01 14.75
CA SER A 199 -10.62 -19.73 15.00
C SER A 199 -11.89 -18.98 14.58
N ARG A 200 -11.75 -17.76 14.04
CA ARG A 200 -12.87 -16.91 13.61
C ARG A 200 -13.06 -16.97 12.09
N ASN A 201 -14.28 -16.77 11.62
CA ASN A 201 -14.61 -16.69 10.18
C ASN A 201 -15.04 -15.28 9.72
N ASP A 202 -15.19 -14.36 10.67
CA ASP A 202 -15.67 -12.99 10.49
C ASP A 202 -14.53 -11.95 10.48
N MET A 203 -13.36 -12.36 9.98
CA MET A 203 -12.18 -11.50 9.89
C MET A 203 -12.40 -10.37 8.87
N LEU A 204 -12.52 -9.14 9.35
CA LEU A 204 -12.67 -7.93 8.53
C LEU A 204 -11.35 -7.16 8.45
N LEU A 205 -11.06 -6.55 7.29
CA LEU A 205 -9.85 -5.71 7.10
C LEU A 205 -9.77 -4.52 8.07
N ASN A 206 -10.90 -4.14 8.67
CA ASN A 206 -11.06 -3.03 9.61
C ASN A 206 -11.32 -3.46 11.08
N SER A 207 -10.90 -4.66 11.52
CA SER A 207 -10.75 -5.04 12.95
C SER A 207 -9.39 -4.70 13.63
N GLU A 208 -9.36 -3.91 14.72
CA GLU A 208 -8.16 -3.30 15.39
C GLU A 208 -6.96 -4.23 15.75
N ASP A 209 -7.14 -5.54 15.65
CA ASP A 209 -6.20 -6.58 16.04
C ASP A 209 -5.51 -7.27 14.82
N ILE A 210 -5.51 -6.61 13.65
CA ILE A 210 -5.06 -7.18 12.37
C ILE A 210 -4.13 -6.21 11.63
N PHE A 211 -2.86 -6.54 11.45
CA PHE A 211 -1.86 -5.65 10.87
C PHE A 211 -1.37 -6.22 9.54
N LEU A 212 -2.04 -5.84 8.44
CA LEU A 212 -1.84 -6.44 7.12
C LEU A 212 -1.38 -5.41 6.10
N LEU A 213 -0.46 -5.84 5.24
CA LEU A 213 -0.11 -5.19 3.98
C LEU A 213 -0.68 -6.02 2.83
N LEU A 214 -1.37 -5.36 1.90
CA LEU A 214 -2.11 -6.00 0.81
C LEU A 214 -1.71 -5.38 -0.51
N CYS A 215 -1.42 -6.21 -1.52
CA CYS A 215 -1.29 -5.78 -2.90
C CYS A 215 -2.44 -6.38 -3.71
N VAL A 216 -3.16 -5.51 -4.42
CA VAL A 216 -4.30 -5.85 -5.25
C VAL A 216 -4.04 -5.43 -6.68
N SER A 217 -4.35 -6.30 -7.64
CA SER A 217 -4.25 -6.02 -9.07
C SER A 217 -5.64 -5.98 -9.71
N VAL A 218 -5.93 -4.89 -10.42
CA VAL A 218 -7.14 -4.68 -11.21
C VAL A 218 -6.72 -4.18 -12.59
N GLU A 219 -7.08 -4.90 -13.66
CA GLU A 219 -6.76 -4.51 -15.05
C GLU A 219 -5.28 -4.15 -15.26
N ASP A 220 -4.37 -4.98 -14.73
CA ASP A 220 -2.91 -4.81 -14.75
C ASP A 220 -2.37 -3.57 -14.00
N HIS A 221 -3.22 -2.83 -13.28
CA HIS A 221 -2.82 -1.81 -12.31
C HIS A 221 -2.72 -2.41 -10.91
N PHE A 222 -1.70 -1.99 -10.15
CA PHE A 222 -1.47 -2.46 -8.79
C PHE A 222 -1.76 -1.37 -7.77
N SER A 223 -2.46 -1.74 -6.71
CA SER A 223 -2.70 -0.88 -5.54
C SER A 223 -2.18 -1.58 -4.29
N LEU A 224 -1.54 -0.80 -3.41
CA LEU A 224 -0.99 -1.28 -2.15
C LEU A 224 -1.75 -0.65 -1.00
N PHE A 225 -2.13 -1.44 0.00
CA PHE A 225 -2.90 -0.98 1.16
C PHE A 225 -2.32 -1.52 2.46
N SER A 226 -2.47 -0.78 3.55
CA SER A 226 -2.33 -1.31 4.92
C SER A 226 -3.65 -1.21 5.67
N THR A 227 -3.88 -2.06 6.67
CA THR A 227 -5.06 -1.99 7.57
C THR A 227 -4.89 -0.95 8.70
N PHE A 228 -5.92 -0.76 9.55
CA PHE A 228 -5.97 0.17 10.71
C PHE A 228 -5.35 1.56 10.56
N PRO A 229 -6.05 2.49 9.89
CA PRO A 229 -7.20 2.28 9.01
C PRO A 229 -6.77 1.75 7.64
N LEU A 230 -7.71 1.31 6.80
CA LEU A 230 -7.40 0.95 5.41
C LEU A 230 -6.80 2.16 4.67
N LEU A 231 -5.49 2.14 4.42
CA LEU A 231 -4.73 3.26 3.87
C LEU A 231 -4.05 2.87 2.55
N PRO A 232 -4.27 3.61 1.44
CA PRO A 232 -3.55 3.38 0.20
C PRO A 232 -2.10 3.88 0.30
N HIS A 233 -1.18 3.13 -0.29
CA HIS A 233 0.24 3.46 -0.41
C HIS A 233 0.58 3.78 -1.86
N TYR A 234 0.99 5.03 -2.10
CA TYR A 234 1.37 5.52 -3.42
C TYR A 234 2.87 5.37 -3.64
N ILE A 235 3.36 4.15 -3.67
CA ILE A 235 4.76 3.82 -3.92
C ILE A 235 4.87 2.78 -5.02
N GLN A 236 6.05 2.65 -5.62
CA GLN A 236 6.29 1.58 -6.59
C GLN A 236 6.05 0.20 -5.95
N ARG A 237 5.32 -0.66 -6.66
CA ARG A 237 5.02 -2.03 -6.20
C ARG A 237 6.31 -2.76 -5.77
N PRO A 238 6.37 -3.24 -4.51
CA PRO A 238 7.44 -4.11 -4.07
C PRO A 238 7.46 -5.43 -4.86
N GLN A 239 8.64 -5.86 -5.31
CA GLN A 239 8.84 -7.10 -6.06
C GLN A 239 9.71 -8.09 -5.27
N GLY A 240 9.41 -9.39 -5.39
CA GLY A 240 10.19 -10.44 -4.75
C GLY A 240 9.88 -10.60 -3.26
N TRP A 241 10.76 -10.11 -2.39
CA TRP A 241 10.68 -10.36 -0.95
C TRP A 241 10.18 -9.14 -0.18
N ILE A 242 9.24 -9.37 0.73
CA ILE A 242 8.77 -8.38 1.69
C ILE A 242 9.23 -8.77 3.07
N GLY A 243 9.96 -7.88 3.73
CA GLY A 243 10.35 -8.04 5.12
C GLY A 243 9.22 -7.62 6.05
N VAL A 244 9.00 -8.38 7.11
CA VAL A 244 8.10 -8.02 8.21
C VAL A 244 8.93 -7.95 9.48
N PHE A 245 8.92 -6.80 10.13
CA PHE A 245 9.58 -6.57 11.40
C PHE A 245 8.56 -6.28 12.50
N LEU A 246 8.64 -7.02 13.60
CA LEU A 246 7.85 -6.84 14.80
C LEU A 246 8.78 -6.35 15.93
N ASP A 247 8.40 -5.26 16.59
CA ASP A 247 8.92 -4.84 17.89
C ASP A 247 7.75 -4.90 18.88
N TYR A 248 7.65 -6.03 19.60
CA TYR A 248 6.45 -6.34 20.35
C TYR A 248 6.20 -5.35 21.49
N GLU A 249 7.26 -5.05 22.26
CA GLU A 249 7.22 -4.13 23.40
C GLU A 249 6.90 -2.70 22.96
N CYS A 250 7.45 -2.26 21.82
CA CYS A 250 7.19 -0.92 21.30
C CYS A 250 5.88 -0.83 20.48
N GLY A 251 5.17 -1.92 20.24
CA GLY A 251 3.93 -1.90 19.46
C GLY A 251 4.14 -1.59 17.98
N ILE A 252 5.29 -1.95 17.41
CA ILE A 252 5.67 -1.59 16.03
C ILE A 252 5.60 -2.82 15.13
N ILE A 253 4.93 -2.69 13.99
CA ILE A 253 5.03 -3.64 12.88
C ILE A 253 5.44 -2.86 11.63
N SER A 254 6.57 -3.20 11.03
CA SER A 254 7.06 -2.54 9.81
C SER A 254 7.12 -3.52 8.65
N PHE A 255 6.75 -3.03 7.47
CA PHE A 255 6.88 -3.75 6.21
C PHE A 255 7.99 -3.11 5.37
N ILE A 256 8.88 -3.93 4.82
CA ILE A 256 10.10 -3.51 4.15
C ILE A 256 10.16 -4.09 2.75
N ASN A 257 10.44 -3.26 1.76
CA ASN A 257 10.84 -3.74 0.45
C ASN A 257 12.30 -4.18 0.52
N VAL A 258 12.53 -5.49 0.56
CA VAL A 258 13.88 -6.07 0.77
C VAL A 258 14.81 -5.70 -0.39
N ALA A 259 14.31 -5.75 -1.63
CA ALA A 259 15.11 -5.44 -2.81
C ALA A 259 15.62 -3.99 -2.83
N ARG A 260 14.90 -3.06 -2.19
CA ARG A 260 15.27 -1.64 -2.12
C ARG A 260 15.80 -1.20 -0.76
N SER A 261 15.87 -2.10 0.23
CA SER A 261 16.16 -1.77 1.63
C SER A 261 15.38 -0.53 2.12
N SER A 262 14.09 -0.46 1.75
CA SER A 262 13.26 0.73 1.99
C SER A 262 12.00 0.37 2.78
N LEU A 263 11.53 1.31 3.60
CA LEU A 263 10.25 1.17 4.29
C LEU A 263 9.11 1.20 3.27
N ILE A 264 8.15 0.29 3.42
CA ILE A 264 6.85 0.34 2.74
C ILE A 264 5.87 1.11 3.62
N CYS A 265 5.64 0.60 4.83
CA CYS A 265 4.82 1.25 5.83
C CYS A 265 5.16 0.72 7.23
N ASN A 266 4.68 1.40 8.27
CA ASN A 266 4.66 0.87 9.62
C ASN A 266 3.30 1.08 10.27
N PHE A 267 2.99 0.17 11.19
CA PHE A 267 1.93 0.28 12.15
C PHE A 267 2.54 0.70 13.47
N LEU A 268 1.93 1.71 14.09
CA LEU A 268 2.29 2.19 15.41
C LEU A 268 1.09 1.95 16.31
N SER A 269 1.26 1.08 17.29
CA SER A 269 0.30 0.84 18.36
C SER A 269 0.95 1.16 19.71
N ARG A 270 0.17 1.05 20.79
CA ARG A 270 0.77 0.83 22.11
C ARG A 270 1.36 -0.58 22.16
N SER A 271 2.17 -0.86 23.19
CA SER A 271 2.68 -2.20 23.47
C SER A 271 1.58 -3.27 23.27
N PHE A 272 1.89 -4.32 22.51
CA PHE A 272 0.91 -5.39 22.30
C PHE A 272 0.65 -6.13 23.62
N SER A 273 -0.61 -6.49 23.85
CA SER A 273 -1.06 -7.20 25.05
C SER A 273 -1.63 -8.58 24.74
N PHE A 274 -1.47 -9.05 23.49
CA PHE A 274 -2.02 -10.29 23.00
C PHE A 274 -1.04 -10.99 22.06
N PRO A 275 -1.10 -12.33 21.98
CA PRO A 275 -0.25 -13.08 21.07
C PRO A 275 -0.55 -12.75 19.61
N LEU A 276 0.49 -12.51 18.82
CA LEU A 276 0.41 -12.21 17.38
C LEU A 276 0.90 -13.39 16.55
N ARG A 277 0.15 -13.76 15.52
CA ARG A 277 0.47 -14.84 14.58
C ARG A 277 0.66 -14.28 13.17
N PRO A 278 1.71 -14.69 12.43
CA PRO A 278 1.87 -14.34 11.03
C PRO A 278 0.70 -14.83 10.17
N PHE A 279 0.31 -14.01 9.21
CA PHE A 279 -0.72 -14.32 8.23
C PHE A 279 -0.17 -14.04 6.82
N ILE A 280 -0.34 -15.01 5.92
CA ILE A 280 0.10 -14.91 4.53
C ILE A 280 -1.01 -15.44 3.63
N TRP A 281 -1.36 -14.67 2.61
CA TRP A 281 -2.21 -15.12 1.53
C TRP A 281 -1.61 -14.66 0.21
N CYS A 282 -1.47 -15.56 -0.75
CA CYS A 282 -1.05 -15.24 -2.10
C CYS A 282 -2.15 -15.70 -3.04
N GLY A 283 -2.63 -14.79 -3.89
CA GLY A 283 -3.53 -15.14 -4.98
C GLY A 283 -2.81 -15.94 -6.07
N PRO A 284 -3.57 -16.43 -7.06
CA PRO A 284 -2.99 -17.18 -8.17
C PRO A 284 -2.02 -16.29 -8.97
N LYS A 285 -1.04 -16.94 -9.58
CA LYS A 285 0.00 -16.28 -10.40
C LYS A 285 -0.54 -15.91 -11.78
#